data_AF-A0A351EZ97-F1
#
_entry.id   AF-A0A351EZ97-F1
#
_cell.length_a   1.000
_cell.length_b   1.000
_cell.length_c   1.000
_cell.angle_alpha   90.00
_cell.angle_beta   90.00
_cell.angle_gamma   90.00
#
_symmetry.space_group_name_H-M   'P 1'
#
loop_
_entity.id
_entity.type
_entity.pdbx_description
1 polymer ?
#
loop_
_entity_poly.entity_id
_entity_poly.type
_entity_poly.pdbx_seq_one_letter_code
_entity_poly.pdbx_strand_id
1 'polypeptide(L)'
;MQDKSNYAKGISEGLQNYINALVEELVLKRENFDDKKKKWLKKYSEAEGLDYLILEDNITDFVELFPQYLQNKTESLKKVTEEKAKKCYITDKTLSALYAYKPEQQTITDVTDKFPVTQVGEIKKGSRSVIYITLALLLLS
;
A
#
# COMPACT_ATOMS: atom_id res chain seq x y z
N MET A 1 -6.96 19.41 29.08
CA MET A 1 -6.84 20.10 27.78
C MET A 1 -6.34 19.06 26.78
N GLN A 2 -7.20 18.60 25.87
CA GLN A 2 -6.77 17.76 24.76
C GLN A 2 -6.32 18.69 23.63
N ASP A 3 -5.04 18.65 23.32
CA ASP A 3 -4.46 19.28 22.14
C ASP A 3 -5.24 18.81 20.91
N LYS A 4 -6.09 19.69 20.38
CA LYS A 4 -6.78 19.50 19.10
C LYS A 4 -5.72 19.66 18.01
N SER A 5 -4.99 18.59 17.76
CA SER A 5 -4.01 18.50 16.69
C SER A 5 -4.69 18.76 15.36
N ASN A 6 -4.61 20.00 14.88
CA ASN A 6 -4.60 20.44 13.47
C ASN A 6 -5.27 19.49 12.45
N TYR A 7 -6.53 19.11 12.69
CA TYR A 7 -7.33 18.33 11.74
C TYR A 7 -7.47 19.16 10.47
N ALA A 8 -7.24 18.55 9.31
CA ALA A 8 -7.42 19.24 8.04
C ALA A 8 -8.87 19.73 7.98
N LYS A 9 -9.09 21.05 8.03
CA LYS A 9 -10.42 21.67 7.99
C LYS A 9 -11.18 21.11 6.78
N GLY A 10 -12.16 20.23 7.00
CA GLY A 10 -12.97 19.70 5.91
C GLY A 10 -13.82 18.47 6.25
N ILE A 11 -13.38 17.61 7.18
CA ILE A 11 -14.08 16.37 7.55
C ILE A 11 -14.06 16.12 9.06
N SER A 12 -14.88 15.18 9.55
CA SER A 12 -14.89 14.82 10.96
C SER A 12 -13.61 14.11 11.38
N GLU A 13 -13.31 14.19 12.68
CA GLU A 13 -12.19 13.47 13.28
C GLU A 13 -12.31 11.95 13.06
N GLY A 14 -13.53 11.40 13.10
CA GLY A 14 -13.76 9.97 12.89
C GLY A 14 -13.34 9.50 11.50
N LEU A 15 -13.78 10.22 10.46
CA LEU A 15 -13.41 9.92 9.08
C LEU A 15 -11.93 10.19 8.82
N GLN A 16 -11.38 11.28 9.36
CA GLN A 16 -9.96 11.59 9.19
C GLN A 16 -9.06 10.52 9.81
N ASN A 17 -9.37 10.07 11.03
CA ASN A 17 -8.65 8.99 11.68
C ASN A 17 -8.78 7.68 10.89
N TYR A 18 -9.96 7.40 10.34
CA TYR A 18 -10.20 6.24 9.50
C TYR A 18 -9.35 6.28 8.22
N ILE A 19 -9.35 7.41 7.49
CA ILE A 19 -8.56 7.60 6.27
C ILE A 19 -7.07 7.45 6.55
N ASN A 20 -6.57 8.11 7.61
CA ASN A 20 -5.15 8.03 7.98
C ASN A 20 -4.74 6.58 8.27
N ALA A 21 -5.53 5.86 9.07
CA ALA A 21 -5.27 4.45 9.37
C ALA A 21 -5.36 3.56 8.13
N LEU A 22 -6.39 3.76 7.31
CA LEU A 22 -6.58 3.01 6.07
C LEU A 22 -5.37 3.14 5.15
N VAL A 23 -4.91 4.37 4.91
CA VAL A 23 -3.77 4.64 4.02
C VAL A 23 -2.48 4.03 4.58
N GLU A 24 -2.25 4.11 5.90
CA GLU A 24 -1.11 3.43 6.52
C GLU A 24 -1.16 1.92 6.30
N GLU A 25 -2.32 1.28 6.42
CA GLU A 25 -2.47 -0.16 6.15
C GLU A 25 -2.21 -0.52 4.69
N LEU A 26 -2.79 0.25 3.76
CA LEU A 26 -2.63 -0.01 2.32
C LEU A 26 -1.19 0.20 1.86
N VAL A 27 -0.52 1.26 2.34
CA VAL A 27 0.81 1.64 1.87
C VAL A 27 1.92 0.91 2.64
N LEU A 28 1.84 0.86 3.97
CA LEU A 28 2.91 0.31 4.81
C LEU A 28 2.80 -1.21 4.96
N LYS A 29 1.58 -1.72 5.20
CA LYS A 29 1.34 -3.17 5.35
C LYS A 29 1.09 -3.86 4.01
N ARG A 30 0.97 -3.11 2.91
CA ARG A 30 0.62 -3.60 1.57
C ARG A 30 -0.65 -4.44 1.57
N GLU A 31 -1.61 -4.06 2.40
CA GLU A 31 -2.91 -4.72 2.41
C GLU A 31 -3.76 -4.29 1.21
N ASN A 32 -4.67 -5.17 0.79
CA ASN A 32 -5.63 -4.82 -0.26
C ASN A 32 -6.70 -3.87 0.26
N PHE A 33 -7.17 -3.00 -0.62
CA PHE A 33 -8.34 -2.18 -0.37
C PHE A 33 -9.62 -3.01 -0.57
N ASP A 34 -9.92 -3.83 0.43
CA ASP A 34 -10.99 -4.83 0.39
C ASP A 34 -12.40 -4.25 0.57
N ASP A 35 -13.42 -5.06 0.28
CA ASP A 35 -14.83 -4.66 0.37
C ASP A 35 -15.21 -4.17 1.77
N LYS A 36 -14.57 -4.70 2.82
CA LYS A 36 -14.83 -4.27 4.19
C LYS A 36 -14.35 -2.84 4.41
N LYS A 37 -13.12 -2.51 4.00
CA LYS A 37 -12.59 -1.14 4.08
C LYS A 37 -13.41 -0.19 3.22
N LYS A 38 -13.72 -0.57 1.99
CA LYS A 38 -14.59 0.21 1.08
C LYS A 38 -15.96 0.49 1.69
N LYS A 39 -16.59 -0.52 2.31
CA LYS A 39 -17.89 -0.37 2.98
C LYS A 39 -17.84 0.60 4.16
N TRP A 40 -16.76 0.59 4.93
CA TRP A 40 -16.58 1.55 6.04
C TRP A 40 -16.32 2.96 5.52
N LEU A 41 -15.44 3.11 4.53
CA LEU A 41 -15.21 4.40 3.88
C LEU A 41 -16.53 4.99 3.37
N LYS A 42 -17.31 4.19 2.63
CA LYS A 42 -18.63 4.58 2.11
C LYS A 42 -19.55 5.10 3.21
N LYS A 43 -19.67 4.37 4.32
CA LYS A 43 -20.51 4.78 5.44
C LYS A 43 -20.10 6.13 6.04
N TYR A 44 -18.80 6.34 6.25
CA TYR A 44 -18.30 7.58 6.82
C TYR A 44 -18.44 8.74 5.83
N SER A 45 -18.14 8.52 4.54
CA SER A 45 -18.29 9.53 3.48
C SER A 45 -19.76 9.96 3.33
N GLU A 46 -20.69 9.01 3.26
CA GLU A 46 -22.13 9.30 3.13
C GLU A 46 -22.67 10.05 4.35
N ALA A 47 -22.21 9.71 5.56
CA ALA A 47 -22.61 10.40 6.79
C ALA A 47 -22.18 11.88 6.82
N GLU A 48 -21.12 12.23 6.10
CA GLU A 48 -20.59 13.60 6.00
C GLU A 48 -20.99 14.31 4.70
N GLY A 49 -21.77 13.66 3.83
CA GLY A 49 -22.18 14.22 2.55
C GLY A 49 -21.06 14.31 1.52
N LEU A 50 -20.01 13.50 1.66
CA LEU A 50 -18.90 13.41 0.71
C LEU A 50 -19.19 12.40 -0.39
N ASP A 51 -18.65 12.66 -1.58
CA ASP A 51 -18.73 11.72 -2.69
C ASP A 51 -17.76 10.54 -2.47
N TYR A 52 -18.34 9.41 -2.09
CA TYR A 52 -17.60 8.17 -1.85
C TYR A 52 -16.80 7.71 -3.06
N LEU A 53 -17.35 7.81 -4.28
CA LEU A 53 -16.68 7.29 -5.48
C LEU A 53 -15.43 8.11 -5.78
N ILE A 54 -15.55 9.43 -5.68
CA ILE A 54 -14.41 10.33 -5.85
C ILE A 54 -13.34 10.06 -4.78
N LEU A 55 -13.74 9.83 -3.54
CA LEU A 55 -12.77 9.56 -2.46
C LEU A 55 -12.10 8.19 -2.62
N GLU A 56 -12.85 7.16 -3.02
CA GLU A 56 -12.32 5.82 -3.31
C GLU A 56 -11.28 5.86 -4.43
N ASP A 57 -11.60 6.55 -5.54
CA ASP A 57 -10.69 6.70 -6.68
C ASP A 57 -9.42 7.46 -6.27
N ASN A 58 -9.56 8.56 -5.53
CA ASN A 58 -8.40 9.33 -5.06
C ASN A 58 -7.49 8.50 -4.14
N ILE A 59 -8.06 7.69 -3.24
CA ILE A 59 -7.28 6.81 -2.34
C ILE A 59 -6.58 5.73 -3.16
N THR A 60 -7.25 5.14 -4.14
CA THR A 60 -6.68 4.12 -5.03
C THR A 60 -5.48 4.69 -5.80
N ASP A 61 -5.67 5.85 -6.45
CA ASP A 61 -4.60 6.56 -7.15
C ASP A 61 -3.41 6.87 -6.23
N PHE A 62 -3.68 7.30 -5.00
CA PHE A 62 -2.63 7.60 -4.03
C PHE A 62 -1.81 6.37 -3.66
N VAL A 63 -2.48 5.24 -3.38
CA VAL A 63 -1.84 3.97 -3.01
C VAL A 63 -1.01 3.41 -4.17
N GLU A 64 -1.41 3.64 -5.42
CA GLU A 64 -0.63 3.25 -6.60
C GLU A 64 0.55 4.18 -6.88
N LEU A 65 0.40 5.48 -6.62
CA LEU A 65 1.42 6.50 -6.86
C LEU A 65 2.53 6.47 -5.81
N PHE A 66 2.18 6.29 -4.53
CA PHE A 66 3.12 6.43 -3.42
C PHE A 66 4.34 5.48 -3.50
N PRO A 67 4.17 4.18 -3.84
CA PRO A 67 5.30 3.28 -4.05
C PRO A 67 6.24 3.72 -5.19
N GLN A 68 5.68 4.31 -6.26
CA GLN A 68 6.47 4.83 -7.38
C GLN A 68 7.30 6.05 -6.95
N TYR A 69 6.76 6.90 -6.09
CA TYR A 69 7.52 7.96 -5.45
C TYR A 69 8.65 7.39 -4.57
N LEU A 70 8.39 6.38 -3.74
CA LEU A 70 9.42 5.79 -2.89
C LEU A 70 10.61 5.23 -3.69
N GLN A 71 10.35 4.72 -4.90
CA GLN A 71 11.38 4.19 -5.80
C GLN A 71 12.18 5.30 -6.51
N ASN A 72 11.49 6.28 -7.10
CA ASN A 72 12.12 7.29 -7.96
C ASN A 72 12.57 8.56 -7.21
N LYS A 73 11.91 8.89 -6.09
CA LYS A 73 12.16 10.04 -5.20
C LYS A 73 12.30 11.40 -5.90
N THR A 74 11.70 11.57 -7.07
CA THR A 74 11.75 12.84 -7.81
C THR A 74 10.85 13.90 -7.17
N GLU A 75 11.25 15.17 -7.26
CA GLU A 75 10.48 16.30 -6.74
C GLU A 75 9.10 16.45 -7.39
N SER A 76 8.99 16.19 -8.70
CA SER A 76 7.70 16.24 -9.41
C SER A 76 6.71 15.21 -8.88
N LEU A 77 7.15 13.95 -8.68
CA LEU A 77 6.30 12.92 -8.08
C LEU A 77 5.92 13.25 -6.64
N LYS A 78 6.82 13.88 -5.86
CA LYS A 78 6.51 14.35 -4.51
C LYS A 78 5.35 15.34 -4.52
N LYS A 79 5.39 16.35 -5.40
CA LYS A 79 4.32 17.36 -5.52
C LYS A 79 2.98 16.72 -5.91
N VAL A 80 2.98 15.83 -6.90
CA VAL A 80 1.76 15.11 -7.31
C VAL A 80 1.23 14.24 -6.16
N THR A 81 2.11 13.60 -5.39
CA THR A 81 1.75 12.79 -4.22
C THR A 81 1.12 13.63 -3.12
N GLU A 82 1.68 14.81 -2.83
CA GLU A 82 1.13 15.76 -1.85
C GLU A 82 -0.23 16.32 -2.29
N GLU A 83 -0.40 16.64 -3.58
CA GLU A 83 -1.68 17.08 -4.12
C GLU A 83 -2.75 15.98 -4.03
N LYS A 84 -2.39 14.74 -4.36
CA LYS A 84 -3.28 13.59 -4.21
C LYS A 84 -3.61 13.29 -2.75
N ALA A 85 -2.64 13.43 -1.85
CA ALA A 85 -2.86 13.25 -0.42
C ALA A 85 -3.91 14.22 0.14
N LYS A 86 -3.86 15.49 -0.30
CA LYS A 86 -4.85 16.51 0.07
C LYS A 86 -6.26 16.15 -0.45
N LYS A 87 -6.38 15.64 -1.68
CA LYS A 87 -7.66 15.16 -2.23
C LYS A 87 -8.22 13.96 -1.47
N CYS A 88 -7.37 13.19 -0.81
CA CYS A 88 -7.75 12.08 0.05
C CYS A 88 -8.02 12.49 1.50
N TYR A 89 -7.88 13.77 1.88
CA TYR A 89 -7.95 14.25 3.27
C TYR A 89 -6.90 13.62 4.22
N ILE A 90 -5.79 13.12 3.67
CA ILE A 90 -4.65 12.61 4.45
C ILE A 90 -3.98 13.79 5.14
N THR A 91 -3.72 13.65 6.44
CA THR A 91 -3.06 14.70 7.20
C THR A 91 -1.57 14.81 6.89
N ASP A 92 -1.00 16.01 6.99
CA ASP A 92 0.44 16.24 6.83
C ASP A 92 1.27 15.39 7.80
N LYS A 93 0.72 15.12 9.00
CA LYS A 93 1.32 14.24 10.01
C LYS A 93 1.46 12.81 9.48
N THR A 94 0.36 12.23 8.96
CA THR A 94 0.38 10.89 8.37
C THR A 94 1.27 10.84 7.14
N LEU A 95 1.19 11.84 6.25
CA LEU A 95 2.03 11.89 5.06
C LEU A 95 3.52 11.96 5.41
N SER A 96 3.89 12.75 6.43
CA SER A 96 5.26 12.80 6.94
C SER A 96 5.72 11.47 7.54
N ALA A 97 4.83 10.76 8.25
CA ALA A 97 5.11 9.43 8.77
C ALA A 97 5.35 8.41 7.65
N LEU A 98 4.55 8.45 6.58
CA LEU A 98 4.74 7.62 5.40
C LEU A 98 6.07 7.91 4.69
N TYR A 99 6.50 9.17 4.61
CA TYR A 99 7.81 9.53 4.03
C TYR A 99 9.00 9.13 4.91
N ALA A 100 8.82 9.16 6.24
CA ALA A 100 9.83 8.73 7.19
C ALA A 100 9.95 7.20 7.26
N TYR A 101 8.94 6.47 6.79
CA TYR A 101 8.95 5.03 6.75
C TYR A 101 10.05 4.52 5.83
N LYS A 102 11.03 3.85 6.44
CA LYS A 102 11.97 3.00 5.73
C LYS A 102 11.37 1.61 5.74
N PRO A 103 11.03 1.01 4.59
CA PRO A 103 10.74 -0.42 4.59
C PRO A 103 12.00 -1.10 5.13
N GLU A 104 11.89 -1.79 6.26
CA GLU A 104 12.91 -2.78 6.62
C GLU A 104 13.04 -3.66 5.39
N GLN A 105 14.22 -3.62 4.77
CA GLN A 105 14.55 -4.56 3.71
C GLN A 105 14.40 -5.93 4.36
N GLN A 106 13.29 -6.62 4.08
CA GLN A 106 13.23 -8.06 4.27
C GLN A 106 14.26 -8.60 3.29
N THR A 107 15.51 -8.68 3.76
CA THR A 107 16.56 -9.44 3.11
C THR A 107 16.00 -10.84 2.99
N ILE A 108 15.60 -11.18 1.77
CA ILE A 108 15.54 -12.57 1.35
C ILE A 108 16.99 -13.04 1.50
N THR A 109 17.33 -13.60 2.66
CA THR A 109 18.52 -14.46 2.76
C THR A 109 18.19 -15.67 1.92
N ASP A 110 18.58 -15.57 0.66
CA ASP A 110 18.79 -16.68 -0.25
C ASP A 110 19.76 -17.63 0.45
N VAL A 111 19.23 -18.67 1.09
CA VAL A 111 20.00 -19.81 1.58
C VAL A 111 20.29 -20.71 0.38
N THR A 112 21.10 -20.21 -0.57
CA THR A 112 21.95 -21.10 -1.36
C THR A 112 23.12 -21.52 -0.49
N ASP A 113 22.97 -22.64 0.22
CA ASP A 113 24.12 -23.46 0.55
C ASP A 113 23.77 -24.94 0.38
N LYS A 114 24.32 -25.49 -0.70
CA LYS A 114 24.65 -26.91 -0.94
C LYS A 114 23.49 -27.88 -1.19
N PHE A 115 23.31 -28.19 -2.48
CA PHE A 115 22.89 -29.54 -2.90
C PHE A 115 23.84 -30.59 -2.28
N PRO A 116 23.31 -31.77 -1.92
CA PRO A 116 23.43 -32.85 -2.87
C PRO A 116 22.08 -33.48 -3.26
N VAL A 117 21.97 -33.73 -4.55
CA VAL A 117 21.01 -34.63 -5.19
C VAL A 117 21.01 -35.98 -4.48
N THR A 118 19.84 -36.58 -4.13
CA THR A 118 19.50 -38.02 -4.29
C THR A 118 18.00 -38.28 -4.05
N GLN A 119 17.30 -38.65 -5.13
CA GLN A 119 16.18 -39.60 -5.32
C GLN A 119 14.82 -39.56 -4.57
N VAL A 120 13.78 -39.53 -5.43
CA VAL A 120 12.56 -40.37 -5.53
C VAL A 120 11.62 -40.51 -4.31
N GLY A 121 10.37 -40.07 -4.52
CA GLY A 121 9.20 -40.49 -3.75
C GLY A 121 7.90 -39.96 -4.37
N GLU A 122 7.21 -40.80 -5.15
CA GLU A 122 5.84 -40.53 -5.62
C GLU A 122 4.87 -40.46 -4.44
N ILE A 123 4.01 -39.43 -4.35
CA ILE A 123 2.62 -39.63 -3.91
C ILE A 123 1.65 -38.60 -4.49
N LYS A 124 0.89 -39.08 -5.48
CA LYS A 124 -0.55 -38.90 -5.78
C LYS A 124 -1.33 -37.71 -5.17
N LYS A 125 -1.95 -36.99 -6.11
CA LYS A 125 -3.39 -36.61 -6.22
C LYS A 125 -3.81 -35.26 -5.61
N GLY A 126 -4.12 -34.30 -6.49
CA GLY A 126 -5.04 -33.20 -6.16
C GLY A 126 -4.73 -31.84 -6.79
N SER A 127 -5.03 -31.70 -8.08
CA SER A 127 -5.40 -30.45 -8.79
C SER A 127 -4.53 -29.19 -8.64
N ARG A 128 -3.79 -28.95 -9.73
CA ARG A 128 -3.39 -27.65 -10.34
C ARG A 128 -2.25 -26.89 -9.66
N SER A 129 -1.05 -27.43 -9.84
CA SER A 129 0.16 -26.63 -10.02
C SER A 129 0.08 -25.81 -11.32
N VAL A 130 0.30 -24.51 -11.24
CA VAL A 130 0.82 -23.73 -12.37
C VAL A 130 1.97 -22.90 -11.82
N ILE A 131 3.17 -23.45 -11.92
CA ILE A 131 4.43 -22.75 -11.66
C ILE A 131 4.86 -22.17 -13.01
N TYR A 132 4.80 -20.86 -13.18
CA TYR A 132 5.42 -20.20 -14.32
C TYR A 132 6.92 -20.03 -14.03
N ILE A 133 7.75 -20.92 -14.57
CA ILE A 133 9.20 -20.73 -14.69
C ILE A 133 9.53 -20.73 -16.18
N THR A 134 9.85 -19.56 -16.71
CA THR A 134 10.55 -19.33 -18.00
C THR A 134 10.93 -17.83 -18.01
N LEU A 135 12.11 -17.38 -18.43
CA LEU A 135 13.13 -18.00 -19.26
C LEU A 135 14.50 -17.31 -19.02
N ALA A 136 15.54 -18.07 -19.28
CA ALA A 136 16.95 -17.72 -19.31
C ALA A 136 17.33 -16.51 -20.18
N LEU A 137 18.44 -15.86 -19.80
CA LEU A 137 19.44 -15.37 -20.75
C LEU A 137 20.83 -15.53 -20.14
N LEU A 138 21.39 -16.72 -20.41
CA LEU A 138 22.82 -16.88 -20.65
C LEU A 138 23.23 -15.88 -21.73
N LEU A 139 24.33 -15.15 -21.51
CA LEU A 139 25.40 -14.95 -22.48
C LEU A 139 26.60 -14.35 -21.75
N LEU A 140 27.44 -15.25 -21.24
CA LEU A 140 28.87 -15.03 -21.10
C LEU A 140 29.50 -15.27 -22.48
N SER A 141 30.20 -14.28 -23.00
CA SER A 141 31.44 -14.43 -23.76
C SER A 141 32.20 -13.11 -23.65
#